data_AF-A0A0A1WB44-F1
#
_entry.id   AF-A0A0A1WB44-F1
#
_cell.length_a   1.000
_cell.length_b   1.000
_cell.length_c   1.000
_cell.angle_alpha   90.00
_cell.angle_beta   90.00
_cell.angle_gamma   90.00
#
_symmetry.space_group_name_H-M   'P 1'
#
loop_
_entity.id
_entity.type
_entity.pdbx_description
1 polymer ?
#
loop_
_entity_poly.entity_id
_entity_poly.type
_entity_poly.pdbx_seq_one_letter_code
_entity_poly.pdbx_strand_id
1 'polypeptide(L)'
;MLDIACHTALRNHLEQLRRSARGVVVCTTVTGKAFTANSLSQAIRQALYGMKEMPNDRSIHGLRYAAGSRMEEAGCTVAEIESVLGHSTFKMAMKYASQRIAARSAVEKMEGVRGA
;
A
#
# COMPACT_ATOMS: atom_id res chain seq x y z
N MET A 1 -2.40 -12.72 17.64
CA MET A 1 -1.74 -11.40 17.80
C MET A 1 -1.17 -11.03 16.44
N LEU A 2 -1.41 -9.81 15.95
CA LEU A 2 -0.88 -9.34 14.67
C LEU A 2 0.43 -8.60 14.95
N ASP A 3 1.55 -9.09 14.43
CA ASP A 3 2.86 -8.45 14.53
C ASP A 3 3.40 -8.23 13.13
N ILE A 4 3.65 -6.97 12.77
CA ILE A 4 4.10 -6.55 11.44
C ILE A 4 5.28 -5.59 11.65
N ALA A 5 6.39 -5.86 10.96
CA ALA A 5 7.56 -5.00 10.99
C ALA A 5 7.22 -3.56 10.55
N CYS A 6 7.61 -2.58 11.36
CA CYS A 6 7.34 -1.17 11.10
C CYS A 6 8.44 -0.55 10.22
N HIS A 7 8.10 -0.27 8.95
CA HIS A 7 8.98 0.42 8.01
C HIS A 7 9.45 1.78 8.57
N THR A 8 10.70 2.17 8.30
CA THR A 8 11.34 3.38 8.84
C THR A 8 10.54 4.66 8.60
N ALA A 9 9.98 4.82 7.39
CA ALA A 9 9.12 5.97 7.08
C ALA A 9 7.89 6.05 8.00
N LEU A 10 7.22 4.91 8.26
CA LEU A 10 6.07 4.86 9.17
C LEU A 10 6.51 5.09 10.61
N ARG A 11 7.62 4.48 11.05
CA ARG A 11 8.18 4.69 12.40
C ARG A 11 8.44 6.17 12.66
N ASN A 12 9.12 6.86 11.74
CA ASN A 12 9.43 8.28 11.88
C ASN A 12 8.15 9.12 11.98
N HIS A 13 7.14 8.80 11.18
CA HIS A 13 5.85 9.49 11.23
C HIS A 13 5.13 9.25 12.57
N LEU A 14 5.10 8.01 13.06
CA LEU A 14 4.49 7.67 14.35
C LEU A 14 5.20 8.33 15.53
N GLU A 15 6.53 8.42 15.50
CA GLU A 15 7.30 9.14 16.54
C GLU A 15 7.00 10.64 16.56
N GLN A 16 6.80 11.25 15.38
CA GLN A 16 6.37 12.65 15.30
C GLN A 16 4.96 12.83 15.85
N LEU A 17 4.02 11.95 15.48
CA LEU A 17 2.65 11.97 15.99
C LEU A 17 2.61 11.77 17.50
N ARG A 18 3.43 10.86 18.05
CA ARG A 18 3.49 10.58 19.49
C ARG A 18 3.77 11.83 20.33
N ARG A 19 4.57 12.77 19.81
CA ARG A 19 4.91 14.03 20.52
C ARG A 19 3.73 14.99 20.67
N SER A 20 2.75 14.91 19.78
CA SER A 20 1.55 15.77 19.78
C SER A 20 0.25 14.99 20.06
N ALA A 21 0.33 13.68 20.22
CA ALA A 21 -0.81 12.81 20.44
C ALA A 21 -1.48 13.09 21.78
N ARG A 22 -2.82 13.18 21.75
CA ARG A 22 -3.66 13.37 22.95
C ARG A 22 -4.21 12.06 23.52
N GLY A 23 -3.80 10.91 22.97
CA GLY A 23 -4.30 9.59 23.34
C GLY A 23 -3.63 8.47 22.53
N VAL A 24 -4.15 7.25 22.71
CA VAL A 24 -3.59 6.02 22.09
C VAL A 24 -4.08 5.76 20.66
N VAL A 25 -5.14 6.44 20.23
CA VAL A 25 -5.69 6.29 18.88
C VAL A 25 -4.91 7.18 17.92
N VAL A 26 -4.33 6.57 16.87
CA VAL A 26 -3.53 7.30 15.86
C VAL A 26 -4.42 7.99 14.82
N CYS A 27 -5.40 7.26 14.27
CA CYS A 27 -6.27 7.78 13.21
C CYS A 27 -7.48 8.51 13.80
N THR A 28 -7.33 9.80 14.08
CA THR A 28 -8.40 10.65 14.61
C THR A 28 -8.79 11.78 13.67
N THR A 29 -10.04 12.21 13.76
CA THR A 29 -10.53 13.46 13.15
C THR A 29 -9.84 14.67 13.78
N VAL A 30 -10.05 15.86 13.20
CA VAL A 30 -9.57 17.14 13.77
C VAL A 30 -10.12 17.42 15.17
N THR A 31 -11.25 16.82 15.54
CA THR A 31 -11.86 16.92 16.87
C THR A 31 -11.40 15.82 17.83
N GLY A 32 -10.46 14.96 17.42
CA GLY A 32 -9.89 13.90 18.25
C GLY A 32 -10.72 12.61 18.32
N LYS A 33 -11.81 12.49 17.55
CA LYS A 33 -12.62 11.26 17.50
C LYS A 33 -11.96 10.24 16.58
N ALA A 34 -12.01 8.95 16.95
CA ALA A 34 -11.51 7.88 16.09
C ALA A 34 -12.29 7.84 14.76
N PHE A 35 -11.59 7.66 13.64
CA PHE A 35 -12.26 7.38 12.38
C PHE A 35 -12.92 5.99 12.41
N THR A 36 -14.14 5.89 11.88
CA THR A 36 -14.72 4.62 11.41
C THR A 36 -14.17 4.27 10.02
N ALA A 37 -14.27 3.02 9.60
CA ALA A 37 -13.84 2.58 8.26
C ALA A 37 -14.47 3.42 7.13
N ASN A 38 -15.77 3.72 7.23
CA ASN A 38 -16.48 4.54 6.25
C ASN A 38 -15.99 5.99 6.26
N SER A 39 -15.84 6.59 7.44
CA SER A 39 -15.40 7.98 7.57
C SER A 39 -13.95 8.18 7.11
N LEU A 40 -13.06 7.21 7.36
CA LEU A 40 -11.68 7.25 6.86
C LEU A 40 -11.66 7.13 5.33
N SER A 41 -12.43 6.20 4.77
CA SER A 41 -12.52 6.01 3.32
C SER A 41 -13.06 7.27 2.63
N GLN A 42 -14.06 7.92 3.22
CA GLN A 42 -14.58 9.19 2.73
C GLN A 42 -13.55 10.32 2.82
N ALA A 43 -12.83 10.43 3.94
CA ALA A 43 -11.78 11.44 4.12
C ALA A 43 -10.67 11.30 3.07
N ILE A 44 -10.23 10.07 2.78
CA ILE A 44 -9.26 9.80 1.71
C ILE A 44 -9.84 10.20 0.35
N ARG A 45 -11.09 9.82 0.05
CA ARG A 45 -11.74 10.21 -1.22
C ARG A 45 -11.79 11.73 -1.39
N GLN A 46 -12.10 12.48 -0.32
CA GLN A 46 -12.10 13.94 -0.36
C GLN A 46 -10.72 14.53 -0.59
N ALA A 47 -9.67 13.96 0.03
CA ALA A 47 -8.30 14.37 -0.23
C ALA A 47 -7.89 14.15 -1.69
N LEU A 48 -8.36 13.07 -2.32
CA LEU A 48 -8.07 12.74 -3.72
C LEU A 48 -8.73 13.74 -4.69
N TYR A 49 -9.94 14.23 -4.41
CA TYR A 49 -10.59 15.24 -5.27
C TYR A 49 -9.81 16.55 -5.39
N GLY A 50 -8.96 16.87 -4.41
CA GLY A 50 -8.07 18.03 -4.47
C GLY A 50 -6.81 17.83 -5.32
N MET A 51 -6.55 16.61 -5.81
CA MET A 51 -5.33 16.26 -6.53
C MET A 51 -5.59 16.14 -8.03
N LYS A 52 -5.13 17.13 -8.81
CA LYS A 52 -5.38 17.22 -10.27
C LYS A 52 -4.91 16.01 -11.08
N GLU A 53 -3.84 15.35 -10.65
CA GLU A 53 -3.23 14.21 -11.36
C GLU A 53 -3.73 12.84 -10.88
N MET A 54 -4.61 12.82 -9.88
CA MET A 54 -5.05 11.57 -9.27
C MET A 54 -6.41 11.14 -9.83
N PRO A 55 -6.55 9.89 -10.31
CA PRO A 55 -7.84 9.37 -10.74
C PRO A 55 -8.89 9.39 -9.60
N ASN A 56 -10.14 9.68 -9.96
CA ASN A 56 -11.23 9.83 -8.99
C ASN A 56 -11.74 8.50 -8.39
N ASP A 57 -11.26 7.36 -8.89
CA ASP A 57 -11.67 6.00 -8.51
C ASP A 57 -10.70 5.32 -7.52
N ARG A 58 -9.76 6.08 -6.94
CA ARG A 58 -8.81 5.55 -5.95
C ARG A 58 -9.44 5.40 -4.57
N SER A 59 -9.01 4.37 -3.84
CA SER A 59 -9.55 3.99 -2.54
C SER A 59 -8.45 3.54 -1.57
N ILE A 60 -8.81 3.42 -0.28
CA ILE A 60 -7.92 2.90 0.75
C ILE A 60 -7.48 1.44 0.47
N HIS A 61 -8.36 0.63 -0.14
CA HIS A 61 -8.01 -0.71 -0.59
C HIS A 61 -6.95 -0.67 -1.72
N GLY A 62 -7.05 0.33 -2.60
CA GLY A 62 -6.03 0.60 -3.62
C GLY A 62 -4.63 0.82 -3.05
N LEU A 63 -4.52 1.46 -1.88
CA LEU A 63 -3.22 1.65 -1.21
C LEU A 63 -2.61 0.32 -0.75
N ARG A 64 -3.44 -0.62 -0.28
CA ARG A 64 -2.98 -1.97 0.10
C ARG A 64 -2.46 -2.75 -1.11
N TYR A 65 -3.12 -2.63 -2.27
CA TYR A 65 -2.65 -3.23 -3.52
C TYR A 65 -1.37 -2.59 -4.04
N ALA A 66 -1.25 -1.26 -3.93
CA ALA A 66 -0.03 -0.55 -4.28
C ALA A 66 1.15 -0.97 -3.40
N ALA A 67 0.91 -1.20 -2.10
CA ALA A 67 1.94 -1.72 -1.19
C ALA A 67 2.41 -3.12 -1.60
N GLY A 68 1.48 -4.03 -1.94
CA GLY A 68 1.80 -5.36 -2.46
C GLY A 68 2.62 -5.32 -3.75
N SER A 69 2.18 -4.50 -4.71
CA SER A 69 2.86 -4.32 -5.99
C SER A 69 4.30 -3.80 -5.79
N ARG A 70 4.50 -2.84 -4.88
CA ARG A 70 5.84 -2.30 -4.58
C ARG A 70 6.76 -3.33 -3.93
N MET A 71 6.23 -4.18 -3.05
CA MET A 71 7.02 -5.26 -2.45
C MET A 71 7.43 -6.31 -3.50
N GLU A 72 6.52 -6.67 -4.41
CA GLU A 72 6.85 -7.60 -5.49
C GLU A 72 7.87 -7.00 -6.48
N GLU A 73 7.72 -5.73 -6.84
CA GLU A 73 8.72 -5.01 -7.65
C GLU A 73 10.09 -4.96 -6.98
N ALA A 74 10.13 -4.92 -5.64
CA ALA A 74 11.36 -5.00 -4.86
C ALA A 74 11.91 -6.43 -4.72
N GLY A 75 11.23 -7.43 -5.26
CA GLY A 75 11.66 -8.83 -5.26
C GLY A 75 11.18 -9.65 -4.06
N CYS A 76 10.25 -9.14 -3.24
CA CYS A 76 9.67 -9.94 -2.16
C CYS A 76 8.89 -11.14 -2.73
N THR A 77 9.03 -12.28 -2.08
CA THR A 77 8.25 -13.48 -2.36
C THR A 77 6.78 -13.29 -1.97
N VAL A 78 5.89 -14.07 -2.58
CA VAL A 78 4.46 -14.05 -2.24
C VAL A 78 4.23 -14.31 -0.75
N ALA A 79 5.01 -15.21 -0.13
CA ALA A 79 4.90 -15.52 1.28
C ALA A 79 5.30 -14.33 2.18
N GLU A 80 6.37 -13.61 1.84
CA GLU A 80 6.77 -12.39 2.56
C GLU A 80 5.68 -11.33 2.46
N ILE A 81 5.11 -11.13 1.28
CA ILE A 81 4.07 -10.11 1.10
C ILE A 81 2.77 -10.51 1.82
N GLU A 82 2.40 -11.79 1.77
CA GLU A 82 1.25 -12.33 2.52
C GLU A 82 1.43 -12.18 4.03
N SER A 83 2.66 -12.27 4.56
CA SER A 83 2.93 -12.04 5.98
C SER A 83 2.68 -10.60 6.42
N VAL A 84 2.86 -9.63 5.51
CA VAL A 84 2.63 -8.20 5.78
C VAL A 84 1.17 -7.82 5.56
N LEU A 85 0.56 -8.33 4.48
CA LEU A 85 -0.77 -7.90 4.05
C LEU A 85 -1.89 -8.82 4.53
N GLY A 86 -1.65 -10.09 4.85
CA GLY A 86 -2.67 -11.06 5.27
C GLY A 86 -3.35 -11.82 4.13
N HIS A 87 -3.83 -13.02 4.43
CA HIS A 87 -4.02 -14.11 3.45
C HIS A 87 -5.29 -14.08 2.58
N SER A 88 -6.40 -13.50 3.01
CA SER A 88 -7.71 -13.82 2.42
C SER A 88 -8.05 -13.10 1.10
N THR A 89 -7.39 -11.99 0.76
CA THR A 89 -7.77 -11.17 -0.40
C THR A 89 -6.59 -10.87 -1.34
N PHE A 90 -5.38 -11.31 -0.97
CA PHE A 90 -4.15 -10.82 -1.58
C PHE A 90 -3.79 -11.52 -2.90
N LYS A 91 -4.01 -12.84 -3.00
CA LYS A 91 -3.65 -13.64 -4.20
C LYS A 91 -4.30 -13.14 -5.50
N MET A 92 -5.57 -12.75 -5.43
CA MET A 92 -6.31 -12.17 -6.57
C MET A 92 -5.72 -10.83 -7.01
N ALA A 93 -5.27 -10.02 -6.07
CA ALA A 93 -4.81 -8.66 -6.32
C ALA A 93 -3.42 -8.59 -6.94
N MET A 94 -2.57 -9.58 -6.66
CA MET A 94 -1.23 -9.64 -7.22
C MET A 94 -1.20 -10.05 -8.68
N LYS A 95 -2.26 -10.69 -9.18
CA LYS A 95 -2.32 -11.18 -10.56
C LYS A 95 -1.83 -10.15 -11.59
N TYR A 96 -2.30 -8.90 -11.48
CA TYR A 96 -1.92 -7.84 -12.44
C TYR A 96 -0.52 -7.26 -12.19
N ALA A 97 -0.07 -7.21 -10.93
CA ALA A 97 1.28 -6.77 -10.60
C ALA A 97 2.32 -7.79 -11.10
N SER A 98 2.11 -9.07 -10.78
CA SER A 98 2.94 -10.18 -11.24
C SER A 98 2.97 -10.27 -12.76
N GLN A 99 1.80 -10.12 -13.41
CA GLN A 99 1.70 -10.14 -14.87
C GLN A 99 2.53 -9.02 -15.50
N ARG A 100 2.51 -7.80 -14.94
CA ARG A 100 3.28 -6.66 -15.45
C ARG A 100 4.79 -6.90 -15.33
N ILE A 101 5.26 -7.42 -14.20
CA ILE A 101 6.68 -7.73 -13.99
C ILE A 101 7.12 -8.87 -14.92
N ALA A 102 6.32 -9.94 -15.02
CA ALA A 102 6.60 -11.07 -15.89
C ALA A 102 6.63 -10.66 -17.37
N ALA A 103 5.69 -9.81 -17.81
CA ALA A 103 5.67 -9.28 -19.16
C ALA A 103 6.93 -8.46 -19.47
N ARG A 104 7.35 -7.58 -18.55
CA ARG A 104 8.60 -6.81 -18.70
C ARG A 104 9.82 -7.74 -18.81
N SER A 105 9.94 -8.70 -17.90
CA SER A 105 11.05 -9.67 -17.92
C SER A 105 11.07 -10.53 -19.19
N ALA A 106 9.90 -10.90 -19.72
CA ALA A 106 9.80 -11.63 -20.98
C ALA A 106 10.33 -10.80 -22.16
N VAL A 107 9.99 -9.51 -22.24
CA VAL A 107 10.50 -8.60 -23.28
C VAL A 107 12.00 -8.43 -23.16
N GLU A 108 12.52 -8.14 -21.96
CA GLU A 108 13.96 -7.99 -21.71
C GLU A 108 14.75 -9.23 -22.15
N LYS A 109 14.24 -10.43 -21.88
CA LYS A 109 14.84 -11.69 -22.33
C LYS A 109 14.82 -11.83 -23.85
N MET A 110 13.70 -11.49 -24.50
CA MET A 110 13.58 -11.57 -25.96
C MET A 110 14.52 -10.61 -26.68
N GLU A 111 14.69 -9.40 -26.15
CA GLU A 111 15.59 -8.39 -26.71
C GLU A 111 17.06 -8.74 -26.44
N GLY A 112 17.39 -9.23 -25.24
CA GLY A 112 18.74 -9.70 -24.90
C GLY A 112 19.20 -10.92 -25.71
N VAL A 113 18.27 -11.83 -26.07
CA VAL A 113 18.56 -13.01 -26.91
C VAL A 113 18.78 -12.64 -28.39
N ARG A 114 18.30 -11.48 -28.85
CA ARG A 114 18.52 -11.02 -30.24
C ARG A 114 19.89 -10.36 -30.47
N GLY A 115 20.65 -10.08 -29.40
CA GLY A 115 21.94 -9.39 -29.45
C GLY A 115 23.18 -10.28 -29.28
N ALA A 116 23.03 -11.61 -29.28
CA ALA A 116 24.11 -12.59 -29.10
C ALA A 116 24.26 -13.50 -30.34
#